data_AF-A0A537Y4X8-F1
#
_entry.id   AF-A0A537Y4X8-F1
#
_cell.length_a   1.000
_cell.length_b   1.000
_cell.length_c   1.000
_cell.angle_alpha   90.00
_cell.angle_beta   90.00
_cell.angle_gamma   90.00
#
_symmetry.space_group_name_H-M   'P 1'
#
loop_
_entity.id
_entity.type
_entity.pdbx_description
1 polymer ?
#
loop_
_entity_poly.entity_id
_entity_poly.type
_entity_poly.pdbx_seq_one_letter_code
_entity_poly.pdbx_strand_id
1 'polypeptide(L)'
;MTANALADCQGVIILIDPDDASRPPQAALQLAFELSEAEARLAARLASGELLELATEQLGIAKETGRSQLKSIFAKTGVHRQAELVALLAPLLGRTK
;
A
#
# COMPACT_ATOMS: atom_id res chain seq x y z
N MET A 1 6.56 10.78 -45.29
CA MET A 1 7.22 9.52 -44.85
C MET A 1 8.47 9.95 -44.09
N THR A 2 8.69 9.62 -42.81
CA THR A 2 8.20 8.49 -42.02
C THR A 2 8.51 8.70 -40.53
N ALA A 3 7.58 8.22 -39.70
CA ALA A 3 7.74 7.69 -38.33
C ALA A 3 8.19 8.65 -37.21
N ASN A 4 7.20 9.21 -36.51
CA ASN A 4 7.34 9.63 -35.11
C ASN A 4 7.38 8.35 -34.23
N ALA A 5 8.52 8.04 -33.63
CA ALA A 5 8.77 6.80 -32.88
C ALA A 5 8.37 6.86 -31.39
N LEU A 6 7.51 7.80 -31.01
CA LEU A 6 6.97 7.90 -29.64
C LEU A 6 5.56 7.31 -29.57
N ALA A 7 5.39 6.09 -30.10
CA ALA A 7 4.20 5.30 -29.91
C ALA A 7 4.31 4.53 -28.58
N ASP A 8 3.57 5.04 -27.59
CA ASP A 8 2.90 4.28 -26.53
C ASP A 8 3.73 3.24 -25.76
N CYS A 9 4.58 3.72 -24.85
CA CYS A 9 5.19 2.88 -23.82
C CYS A 9 5.03 3.57 -22.47
N GLN A 10 3.85 3.43 -21.86
CA GLN A 10 3.68 3.71 -20.43
C GLN A 10 4.36 2.58 -19.65
N GLY A 11 5.66 2.75 -19.37
CA GLY A 11 6.39 1.88 -18.46
C GLY A 11 6.08 2.26 -17.02
N VAL A 12 5.50 1.35 -16.25
CA VAL A 12 5.44 1.48 -14.79
C VAL A 12 6.75 0.97 -14.21
N ILE A 13 7.51 1.88 -13.61
CA ILE A 13 8.69 1.53 -12.81
C ILE A 13 8.18 1.17 -11.41
N ILE A 14 8.35 -0.09 -11.02
CA ILE A 14 8.09 -0.53 -9.66
C ILE A 14 9.44 -0.52 -8.95
N LEU A 15 9.68 0.47 -8.10
CA LEU A 15 10.77 0.40 -7.13
C LEU A 15 10.36 -0.62 -6.07
N ILE A 16 11.12 -1.71 -5.97
CA ILE A 16 10.98 -2.70 -4.91
C ILE A 16 12.14 -2.45 -3.95
N ASP A 17 11.83 -1.87 -2.80
CA ASP A 17 12.80 -1.77 -1.70
C ASP A 17 13.00 -3.20 -1.12
N PRO A 18 14.24 -3.69 -0.95
CA PRO A 18 14.49 -5.05 -0.47
C PRO A 18 14.07 -5.29 0.99
N ASP A 19 13.90 -4.25 1.82
CA ASP A 19 13.22 -4.34 3.13
C ASP A 19 11.68 -4.46 2.98
N ASP A 20 11.15 -4.21 1.78
CA ASP A 20 9.73 -4.27 1.40
C ASP A 20 9.28 -5.66 0.94
N ALA A 21 10.19 -6.65 0.88
CA ALA A 21 9.86 -8.02 0.47
C ALA A 21 8.82 -8.71 1.39
N SER A 22 8.58 -8.15 2.58
CA SER A 22 7.53 -8.59 3.52
C SER A 22 6.31 -7.67 3.55
N ARG A 23 6.13 -6.76 2.58
CA ARG A 23 4.95 -5.91 2.45
C ARG A 23 4.15 -6.25 1.18
N PRO A 24 2.83 -6.02 1.17
CA PRO A 24 2.04 -6.25 -0.02
C PRO A 24 2.34 -5.14 -1.04
N PRO A 25 2.47 -5.46 -2.34
CA PRO A 25 2.71 -4.44 -3.34
C PRO A 25 1.58 -3.42 -3.33
N GLN A 26 1.92 -2.14 -3.20
CA GLN A 26 0.95 -1.05 -3.05
C GLN A 26 -0.06 -1.03 -4.21
N ALA A 27 0.39 -1.31 -5.43
CA ALA A 27 -0.48 -1.43 -6.61
C ALA A 27 -1.57 -2.49 -6.43
N ALA A 28 -1.27 -3.62 -5.79
CA ALA A 28 -2.27 -4.65 -5.52
C ALA A 28 -3.30 -4.18 -4.48
N LEU A 29 -2.87 -3.42 -3.47
CA LEU A 29 -3.77 -2.85 -2.46
C LEU A 29 -4.71 -1.81 -3.07
N GLN A 30 -4.18 -0.95 -3.96
CA GLN A 30 -4.98 0.03 -4.69
C GLN A 30 -6.03 -0.65 -5.58
N LEU A 31 -5.65 -1.69 -6.31
CA LEU A 31 -6.57 -2.41 -7.19
C LEU A 31 -7.60 -3.27 -6.44
N ALA A 32 -7.22 -3.88 -5.32
CA ALA A 32 -8.11 -4.77 -4.57
C ALA A 32 -9.13 -4.03 -3.69
N PHE A 33 -8.76 -2.84 -3.18
CA PHE A 33 -9.55 -2.12 -2.17
C PHE A 33 -9.77 -0.64 -2.52
N GLU A 34 -9.46 -0.21 -3.75
CA GLU A 34 -9.59 1.18 -4.21
C GLU A 34 -8.90 2.19 -3.28
N LEU A 35 -7.78 1.78 -2.68
CA LEU A 35 -6.97 2.65 -1.85
C LEU A 35 -6.29 3.71 -2.71
N SER A 36 -6.19 4.92 -2.17
CA SER A 36 -5.29 5.96 -2.68
C SER A 36 -3.84 5.57 -2.43
N GLU A 37 -2.90 6.25 -3.10
CA GLU A 37 -1.46 6.02 -2.90
C GLU A 37 -1.03 6.19 -1.43
N ALA A 38 -1.57 7.20 -0.72
CA ALA A 38 -1.28 7.41 0.70
C ALA A 38 -1.81 6.27 1.58
N GLU A 39 -3.06 5.84 1.33
CA GLU A 39 -3.68 4.74 2.05
C GLU A 39 -2.96 3.42 1.79
N ALA A 40 -2.57 3.14 0.54
CA ALA A 40 -1.83 1.93 0.19
C ALA A 40 -0.45 1.90 0.86
N ARG A 41 0.26 3.03 0.92
CA ARG A 41 1.53 3.16 1.65
C ARG A 41 1.37 2.84 3.14
N LEU A 42 0.34 3.39 3.78
CA LEU A 42 0.06 3.12 5.18
C LEU A 42 -0.37 1.66 5.40
N ALA A 43 -1.30 1.15 4.59
CA ALA A 43 -1.80 -0.21 4.67
C ALA A 43 -0.69 -1.26 4.48
N ALA A 44 0.24 -1.02 3.56
CA ALA A 44 1.38 -1.92 3.32
C ALA A 44 2.25 -2.11 4.57
N ARG A 45 2.54 -1.00 5.28
CA ARG A 45 3.32 -1.00 6.53
C ARG A 45 2.57 -1.66 7.68
N LEU A 46 1.27 -1.37 7.80
CA LEU A 46 0.45 -2.00 8.81
C LEU A 46 0.36 -3.51 8.58
N ALA A 47 0.27 -3.96 7.32
CA ALA A 47 0.21 -5.37 6.96
C ALA A 47 1.45 -6.18 7.39
N SER A 48 2.64 -5.57 7.41
CA SER A 48 3.86 -6.20 7.96
C SER A 48 3.90 -6.25 9.49
N GLY A 49 2.82 -5.82 10.17
CA GLY A 49 2.73 -5.82 11.63
C GLY A 49 3.30 -4.58 12.29
N GLU A 50 3.64 -3.52 11.53
CA GLU A 50 4.08 -2.26 12.12
C GLU A 50 2.95 -1.60 12.91
N LEU A 51 3.31 -0.95 14.02
CA LEU A 51 2.40 -0.09 14.77
C LEU A 51 2.11 1.17 13.97
N LEU A 52 0.89 1.70 14.08
CA LEU A 52 0.49 2.94 13.40
C LEU A 52 1.48 4.08 13.67
N GLU A 53 1.97 4.20 14.90
CA GLU A 53 2.91 5.27 15.28
C GLU A 53 4.22 5.18 14.50
N LEU A 54 4.84 4.00 14.46
CA LEU A 54 6.07 3.75 13.70
C LEU A 54 5.83 3.94 12.20
N ALA A 55 4.71 3.45 11.68
CA ALA A 55 4.37 3.63 10.27
C ALA A 55 4.22 5.11 9.91
N THR A 56 3.58 5.92 10.76
CA THR A 56 3.44 7.37 10.54
C THR A 56 4.76 8.11 10.64
N GLU A 57 5.63 7.72 11.58
CA GLU A 57 6.97 8.27 11.73
C GLU A 57 7.83 7.97 10.50
N GLN A 58 7.82 6.73 10.00
CA GLN A 58 8.56 6.36 8.80
C GLN A 58 8.00 6.99 7.53
N LEU A 59 6.70 7.26 7.48
CA LEU A 59 6.07 8.00 6.37
C LEU A 59 6.24 9.52 6.48
N GLY A 60 6.78 10.03 7.59
CA GLY A 60 6.93 11.47 7.82
C GLY A 60 5.59 12.23 7.92
N ILE A 61 4.52 11.55 8.34
CA ILE A 61 3.18 12.14 8.48
C ILE A 61 2.78 12.27 9.94
N ALA A 62 1.90 13.22 10.25
CA ALA A 62 1.36 13.37 11.60
C ALA A 62 0.51 12.15 12.01
N LYS A 63 0.54 11.78 13.30
CA LYS A 63 -0.27 10.68 13.85
C LYS A 63 -1.77 10.85 13.58
N GLU A 64 -2.27 12.07 13.65
CA GLU A 64 -3.67 12.38 13.33
C GLU A 64 -4.00 12.15 11.85
N THR A 65 -3.09 12.49 10.94
CA THR A 65 -3.21 12.18 9.51
C THR A 65 -3.21 10.68 9.28
N GLY A 66 -2.32 9.94 9.94
CA GLY A 66 -2.29 8.48 9.90
C GLY A 66 -3.58 7.84 10.41
N ARG A 67 -4.15 8.35 11.52
CA ARG A 67 -5.46 7.91 12.03
C ARG A 67 -6.59 8.18 11.05
N SER A 68 -6.59 9.34 10.40
CA SER A 68 -7.58 9.68 9.38
C SER A 68 -7.50 8.73 8.18
N GLN A 69 -6.29 8.47 7.67
CA GLN A 69 -6.05 7.50 6.60
C GLN A 69 -6.45 6.08 7.03
N LEU A 70 -6.11 5.65 8.24
CA LEU A 70 -6.49 4.34 8.77
C LEU A 70 -8.01 4.15 8.83
N LYS A 71 -8.75 5.19 9.23
CA LYS A 71 -10.21 5.18 9.23
C LYS A 71 -10.78 5.02 7.82
N SER A 72 -10.20 5.70 6.84
CA SER A 72 -10.60 5.54 5.44
C SER A 72 -10.26 4.14 4.90
N ILE A 73 -9.09 3.60 5.25
CA ILE A 73 -8.71 2.22 4.93
C ILE A 73 -9.73 1.25 5.50
N PHE A 74 -10.11 1.36 6.77
CA PHE A 74 -11.14 0.53 7.40
C PHE A 74 -12.49 0.63 6.67
N ALA A 75 -12.91 1.83 6.30
CA ALA A 75 -14.15 2.02 5.54
C ALA A 75 -14.11 1.33 4.16
N LYS A 76 -12.96 1.38 3.47
CA LYS A 76 -12.78 0.77 2.13
C LYS A 76 -12.57 -0.74 2.14
N THR A 77 -11.92 -1.24 3.19
CA THR A 77 -11.60 -2.67 3.36
C THR A 77 -12.69 -3.44 4.11
N GLY A 78 -13.63 -2.73 4.74
CA GLY A 78 -14.73 -3.34 5.50
C GLY A 78 -14.34 -3.93 6.84
N VAL A 79 -13.12 -3.69 7.32
CA VAL A 79 -12.65 -4.13 8.64
C VAL A 79 -12.71 -2.99 9.66
N HIS A 80 -12.71 -3.33 10.95
CA HIS A 80 -12.82 -2.32 12.02
C HIS A 80 -11.63 -2.30 12.97
N ARG A 81 -10.71 -3.26 12.85
CA ARG A 81 -9.53 -3.37 13.72
C ARG A 81 -8.26 -3.51 12.89
N GLN A 82 -7.15 -2.98 13.41
CA GLN A 82 -5.85 -3.13 12.77
C GLN A 82 -5.47 -4.61 12.60
N ALA A 83 -5.73 -5.45 13.60
CA ALA A 83 -5.47 -6.89 13.49
C ALA A 83 -6.29 -7.57 12.37
N GLU A 84 -7.53 -7.13 12.14
CA GLU A 84 -8.35 -7.61 11.03
C GLU A 84 -7.79 -7.15 9.68
N LEU A 85 -7.32 -5.89 9.60
CA LEU A 85 -6.63 -5.38 8.41
C LEU A 85 -5.37 -6.20 8.12
N VAL A 86 -4.55 -6.49 9.12
CA VAL A 86 -3.36 -7.32 8.98
C VAL A 86 -3.73 -8.72 8.47
N ALA A 87 -4.75 -9.35 9.06
CA ALA A 87 -5.22 -10.67 8.63
C ALA A 87 -5.78 -10.65 7.19
N LEU A 88 -6.47 -9.57 6.80
CA LEU A 88 -7.01 -9.38 5.46
C LEU A 88 -5.90 -9.19 4.41
N LEU A 89 -4.83 -8.48 4.78
CA LEU A 89 -3.71 -8.16 3.89
C LEU A 89 -2.62 -9.23 3.88
N ALA A 90 -2.58 -10.12 4.89
CA ALA A 90 -1.61 -11.20 4.99
C ALA A 90 -1.51 -12.09 3.74
N PRO A 91 -2.61 -12.47 3.04
CA PRO A 91 -2.53 -13.25 1.80
C PRO A 91 -1.87 -12.52 0.63
N LEU A 92 -1.72 -11.20 0.72
CA LEU A 92 -1.08 -10.35 -0.29
C LEU A 92 0.41 -10.11 0.02
N LEU A 93 0.88 -10.49 1.22
CA LEU A 93 2.30 -10.52 1.58
C LEU A 93 2.96 -11.70 0.84
N GLY A 94 3.56 -11.42 -0.32
CA GLY A 94 4.45 -12.36 -1.01
C GLY A 94 3.90 -13.79 -1.17
N ARG A 95 2.93 -14.01 -2.08
CA ARG A 95 2.81 -15.32 -2.72
C ARG A 95 3.96 -15.50 -3.72
N THR A 96 5.17 -15.70 -3.23
CA THR A 96 6.24 -16.34 -3.99
C THR A 96 6.07 -17.85 -3.84
N LYS A 97 5.30 -18.44 -4.75
CA LYS A 97 5.39 -19.87 -5.04
C LYS A 97 6.01 -20.04 -6.41
#